data_AF-A0AAD7A8N7-F1
#
_entry.id   AF-A0AAD7A8N7-F1
#
_cell.length_a   1.000
_cell.length_b   1.000
_cell.length_c   1.000
_cell.angle_alpha   90.00
_cell.angle_beta   90.00
_cell.angle_gamma   90.00
#
_symmetry.space_group_name_H-M   'P 1'
#
loop_
_entity.id
_entity.type
_entity.pdbx_description
1 polymer ?
#
loop_
_entity_poly.entity_id
_entity_poly.type
_entity_poly.pdbx_seq_one_letter_code
_entity_poly.pdbx_strand_id
1 'polypeptide(L)'
;FSEKDPNTFSRVPWPVFPRPDGAVLSPGDITPENIRRFFDSSKIQRFKTVPTAREIDVILRNTVRRFHPDRFSAKRPVVWTIRDPADRNAAIEAAEIVTKTVNAFR
;
A
#
# COMPACT_ATOMS: atom_id res chain seq x y z
N PHE A 1 -3.59 21.09 1.37
CA PHE A 1 -4.84 20.28 1.30
C PHE A 1 -6.00 21.26 1.36
N SER A 2 -6.98 21.16 0.46
CA SER A 2 -8.15 22.06 0.41
C SER A 2 -9.39 21.32 0.88
N GLU A 3 -10.34 22.01 1.53
CA GLU A 3 -11.58 21.42 2.04
C GLU A 3 -12.45 20.75 0.97
N LYS A 4 -12.23 21.09 -0.31
CA LYS A 4 -12.96 20.55 -1.45
C LYS A 4 -12.51 19.16 -1.90
N ASP A 5 -11.44 18.63 -1.31
CA ASP A 5 -10.86 17.35 -1.71
C ASP A 5 -10.24 16.62 -0.50
N PRO A 6 -11.08 16.00 0.35
CA PRO A 6 -10.61 15.31 1.54
C PRO A 6 -9.72 14.12 1.13
N ASN A 7 -8.64 13.88 1.88
CA ASN A 7 -7.87 12.66 1.69
C ASN A 7 -8.74 11.46 2.07
N THR A 8 -8.90 10.54 1.14
CA THR A 8 -9.66 9.31 1.29
C THR A 8 -8.72 8.11 1.27
N PHE A 9 -9.21 6.96 1.73
CA PHE A 9 -8.49 5.69 1.69
C PHE A 9 -7.85 5.39 0.32
N SER A 10 -8.57 5.67 -0.77
CA SER A 10 -8.15 5.40 -2.15
C SER A 10 -6.95 6.21 -2.64
N ARG A 11 -6.64 7.33 -1.98
CA ARG A 11 -5.49 8.19 -2.31
C ARG A 11 -4.18 7.66 -1.76
N VAL A 12 -4.24 6.75 -0.79
CA VAL A 12 -3.05 6.06 -0.31
C VAL A 12 -2.51 5.18 -1.45
N PRO A 13 -1.21 5.24 -1.75
CA PRO A 13 -0.63 4.48 -2.85
C PRO A 13 -0.41 3.02 -2.43
N TRP A 14 -1.50 2.28 -2.23
CA TRP A 14 -1.50 0.87 -1.85
C TRP A 14 -0.80 -0.01 -2.90
N PRO A 15 0.00 -1.01 -2.48
CA PRO A 15 0.66 -1.95 -3.37
C PRO A 15 -0.32 -3.05 -3.79
N VAL A 16 -1.34 -2.71 -4.58
CA VAL A 16 -2.38 -3.62 -5.06
C VAL A 16 -2.43 -3.62 -6.60
N PHE A 17 -2.48 -4.81 -7.20
CA PHE A 17 -2.58 -5.00 -8.65
C PHE A 17 -3.51 -6.19 -9.01
N PRO A 18 -4.28 -6.10 -10.11
CA PRO A 18 -4.54 -4.89 -10.91
C PRO A 18 -5.34 -3.87 -10.10
N ARG A 19 -5.12 -2.57 -10.37
CA ARG A 19 -6.12 -1.59 -9.95
C ARG A 19 -7.31 -1.77 -10.89
N PRO A 20 -8.54 -1.92 -10.37
CA PRO A 20 -9.70 -1.94 -11.25
C PRO A 20 -9.75 -0.59 -12.00
N ASP A 21 -9.90 -0.62 -13.32
CA ASP A 21 -9.82 0.57 -14.17
C ASP A 21 -10.82 1.63 -13.71
N GLY A 22 -10.30 2.81 -13.34
CA GLY A 22 -11.11 3.93 -12.84
C GLY A 22 -11.74 3.72 -11.45
N ALA A 23 -11.52 2.59 -10.78
CA ALA A 23 -12.15 2.31 -9.49
C ALA A 23 -11.40 2.92 -8.30
N VAL A 24 -12.17 3.50 -7.40
CA VAL A 24 -11.74 3.95 -6.08
C VAL A 24 -11.39 2.70 -5.26
N LEU A 25 -10.10 2.52 -4.93
CA LEU A 25 -9.67 1.42 -4.07
C LEU A 25 -10.42 1.48 -2.75
N SER A 26 -11.00 0.35 -2.35
CA SER A 26 -11.68 0.15 -1.09
C SER A 26 -10.80 -0.66 -0.13
N PRO A 27 -11.09 -0.64 1.18
CA PRO A 27 -10.38 -1.48 2.16
C PRO A 27 -10.41 -2.98 1.82
N GLY A 28 -11.52 -3.45 1.22
CA GLY A 28 -11.68 -4.85 0.81
C GLY A 28 -10.73 -5.28 -0.31
N ASP A 29 -10.17 -4.34 -1.07
CA ASP A 29 -9.21 -4.63 -2.13
C ASP A 29 -7.80 -4.91 -1.59
N ILE A 30 -7.52 -4.55 -0.33
CA ILE A 30 -6.24 -4.76 0.32
C ILE A 30 -6.18 -6.18 0.90
N THR A 31 -6.16 -7.16 0.00
CA THR A 31 -6.03 -8.57 0.35
C THR A 31 -4.60 -9.06 0.16
N PRO A 32 -4.16 -10.09 0.92
CA PRO A 32 -2.85 -10.70 0.71
C PRO A 32 -2.64 -11.16 -0.74
N GLU A 33 -3.68 -11.66 -1.40
CA GLU A 33 -3.61 -12.10 -2.80
C GLU A 33 -3.30 -10.94 -3.75
N ASN A 34 -4.04 -9.83 -3.65
CA ASN A 34 -3.83 -8.66 -4.50
C ASN A 34 -2.47 -7.98 -4.24
N ILE A 35 -2.01 -7.99 -3.00
CA ILE A 35 -0.67 -7.52 -2.63
C ILE A 35 0.38 -8.47 -3.22
N ARG A 36 0.16 -9.79 -3.14
CA ARG A 36 1.08 -10.76 -3.72
C ARG A 36 1.19 -10.60 -5.22
N ARG A 37 0.06 -10.46 -5.91
CA ARG A 37 0.00 -10.16 -7.34
C ARG A 37 0.70 -8.86 -7.69
N PHE A 38 0.61 -7.81 -6.86
CA PHE A 38 1.40 -6.60 -7.05
C PHE A 38 2.90 -6.90 -7.02
N PHE A 39 3.37 -7.70 -6.06
CA PHE A 39 4.78 -8.03 -5.96
C PHE A 39 5.26 -9.05 -7.01
N ASP A 40 4.40 -9.98 -7.42
CA ASP A 40 4.66 -10.93 -8.50
C ASP A 40 4.64 -10.25 -9.89
N SER A 41 3.71 -9.34 -10.14
CA SER A 41 3.71 -8.48 -11.34
C SER A 41 4.84 -7.43 -11.31
N SER A 42 5.30 -7.05 -10.12
CA SER A 42 6.47 -6.18 -9.94
C SER A 42 7.82 -6.86 -10.21
N LYS A 43 7.84 -8.17 -10.45
CA LYS A 43 9.00 -8.78 -11.14
C LYS A 43 9.14 -8.30 -12.59
N ILE A 44 8.13 -7.67 -13.23
CA ILE A 44 8.10 -7.63 -14.70
C ILE A 44 7.70 -6.30 -15.38
N GLN A 45 6.92 -5.37 -14.80
CA GLN A 45 6.37 -4.28 -15.64
C GLN A 45 7.02 -2.88 -15.58
N ARG A 46 7.77 -2.51 -14.52
CA ARG A 46 8.41 -1.18 -14.43
C ARG A 46 9.89 -1.15 -14.76
N PHE A 47 10.55 -2.28 -14.66
CA PHE A 47 11.94 -2.39 -15.05
C PHE A 47 11.97 -2.89 -16.50
N LYS A 48 12.67 -2.18 -17.37
CA LYS A 48 12.95 -2.66 -18.74
C LYS A 48 13.75 -3.97 -18.76
N THR A 49 14.25 -4.40 -17.60
CA THR A 49 15.06 -5.59 -17.34
C THR A 49 14.55 -6.32 -16.09
N VAL A 50 14.76 -7.63 -15.99
CA VAL A 50 14.37 -8.39 -14.79
C VAL A 50 15.13 -7.82 -13.57
N PRO A 51 14.44 -7.35 -12.51
CA PRO A 51 15.09 -6.79 -11.33
C PRO A 51 15.88 -7.87 -10.60
N THR A 52 17.08 -7.51 -10.15
CA THR A 52 17.94 -8.39 -9.36
C THR A 52 17.32 -8.69 -7.99
N ALA A 53 17.73 -9.80 -7.36
CA ALA A 53 17.28 -10.15 -6.01
C ALA A 53 17.53 -9.01 -4.99
N ARG A 54 18.61 -8.25 -5.17
CA ARG A 54 18.94 -7.09 -4.33
C ARG A 54 17.95 -5.94 -4.51
N GLU A 55 17.52 -5.67 -5.73
CA GLU A 55 16.52 -4.64 -6.02
C GLU A 55 15.13 -5.02 -5.50
N ILE A 56 14.75 -6.30 -5.65
CA ILE A 56 13.52 -6.85 -5.08
C ILE A 56 13.51 -6.67 -3.56
N ASP A 57 14.59 -7.06 -2.89
CA ASP A 57 14.68 -6.90 -1.44
C ASP A 57 14.60 -5.42 -1.01
N VAL A 58 15.25 -4.49 -1.73
CA VAL A 58 15.12 -3.04 -1.47
C VAL A 58 13.66 -2.58 -1.59
N ILE A 59 12.93 -3.03 -2.61
CA ILE A 59 11.51 -2.71 -2.81
C ILE A 59 10.67 -3.25 -1.65
N LEU A 60 10.91 -4.50 -1.23
CA LEU A 60 10.20 -5.11 -0.10
C LEU A 60 10.46 -4.34 1.20
N ARG A 61 11.72 -4.03 1.56
CA ARG A 61 11.98 -3.26 2.81
C ARG A 61 11.41 -1.84 2.74
N ASN A 62 11.47 -1.18 1.60
CA ASN A 62 10.88 0.16 1.45
C ASN A 62 9.36 0.13 1.62
N THR A 63 8.71 -0.93 1.14
CA THR A 63 7.26 -1.13 1.34
C THR A 63 6.94 -1.37 2.81
N VAL A 64 7.62 -2.32 3.46
CA VAL A 64 7.45 -2.57 4.91
C VAL A 64 7.68 -1.29 5.70
N ARG A 65 8.77 -0.57 5.43
CA ARG A 65 9.08 0.70 6.11
C ARG A 65 8.00 1.77 5.90
N ARG A 66 7.35 1.78 4.74
CA ARG A 66 6.32 2.76 4.37
C ARG A 66 4.98 2.47 5.05
N PHE A 67 4.60 1.20 5.12
CA PHE A 67 3.32 0.74 5.65
C PHE A 67 3.41 0.16 7.07
N HIS A 68 4.58 0.16 7.69
CA HIS A 68 4.77 -0.32 9.06
C HIS A 68 3.75 0.34 9.99
N PRO A 69 2.99 -0.43 10.80
CA PRO A 69 1.90 0.09 11.62
C PRO A 69 2.33 1.30 12.46
N ASP A 70 3.43 1.21 13.22
CA ASP A 70 3.97 2.35 13.98
C ASP A 70 4.27 3.59 13.14
N ARG A 71 4.76 3.43 11.91
CA ARG A 71 5.11 4.59 11.08
C ARG A 71 3.91 5.16 10.35
N PHE A 72 2.98 4.30 9.98
CA PHE A 72 1.75 4.64 9.32
C PHE A 72 0.79 5.35 10.29
N SER A 73 0.72 4.89 11.53
CA SER A 73 -0.08 5.47 12.62
C SER A 73 0.58 6.65 13.32
N ALA A 74 1.90 6.66 13.56
CA ALA A 74 2.48 7.70 14.41
C ALA A 74 2.87 8.99 13.68
N LYS A 75 3.20 8.96 12.38
CA LYS A 75 3.94 10.07 11.74
C LYS A 75 3.65 10.35 10.26
N ARG A 76 2.66 9.72 9.62
CA ARG A 76 2.33 10.06 8.21
C ARG A 76 1.15 11.02 8.10
N PRO A 77 1.33 12.19 7.46
CA PRO A 77 0.21 13.11 7.24
C PRO A 77 -0.89 12.45 6.42
N VAL A 78 -0.58 11.46 5.57
CA VAL A 78 -1.57 10.85 4.68
C VAL A 78 -2.73 10.15 5.41
N VAL A 79 -2.50 9.53 6.57
CA VAL A 79 -3.55 8.83 7.33
C VAL A 79 -4.31 9.81 8.22
N TRP A 80 -3.60 10.71 8.89
CA TRP A 80 -4.21 11.74 9.74
C TRP A 80 -4.93 12.84 8.97
N THR A 81 -4.69 12.94 7.66
CA THR A 81 -5.48 13.79 6.75
C THR A 81 -6.75 13.11 6.25
N ILE A 82 -6.92 11.80 6.51
CA ILE A 82 -8.20 11.11 6.33
C ILE A 82 -9.13 11.57 7.45
N ARG A 83 -10.09 12.42 7.09
CA ARG A 83 -11.01 13.07 8.04
C ARG A 83 -11.94 12.05 8.67
N ASP A 84 -12.46 11.11 7.88
CA ASP A 84 -13.35 10.05 8.36
C ASP A 84 -12.59 9.06 9.27
N PRO A 85 -12.98 8.92 10.55
CA PRO A 85 -12.37 7.95 11.46
C PRO A 85 -12.50 6.49 11.00
N ALA A 86 -13.59 6.12 10.32
CA ALA A 86 -13.80 4.77 9.81
C ALA A 86 -12.81 4.46 8.67
N ASP A 87 -12.66 5.37 7.70
CA ASP A 87 -11.65 5.23 6.64
C ASP A 87 -10.22 5.23 7.19
N ARG A 88 -9.98 6.00 8.26
CA ARG A 88 -8.68 6.05 8.93
C ARG A 88 -8.33 4.73 9.59
N ASN A 89 -9.28 4.14 10.31
CA ASN A 89 -9.10 2.83 10.93
C ASN A 89 -8.89 1.76 9.86
N ALA A 90 -9.71 1.78 8.80
CA ALA A 90 -9.55 0.88 7.66
C ALA A 90 -8.17 1.02 6.99
N ALA A 91 -7.64 2.24 6.87
CA ALA A 91 -6.29 2.48 6.37
C ALA A 91 -5.21 1.88 7.29
N ILE A 92 -5.36 2.00 8.61
CA ILE A 92 -4.42 1.41 9.57
C ILE A 92 -4.42 -0.12 9.44
N GLU A 93 -5.60 -0.74 9.41
CA GLU A 93 -5.75 -2.18 9.22
C GLU A 93 -5.17 -2.66 7.89
N ALA A 94 -5.46 -1.94 6.79
CA ALA A 94 -4.89 -2.22 5.48
C ALA A 94 -3.35 -2.16 5.49
N ALA A 95 -2.75 -1.21 6.20
CA ALA A 95 -1.30 -1.09 6.33
C ALA A 95 -0.69 -2.28 7.11
N GLU A 96 -1.39 -2.83 8.09
CA GLU A 96 -0.99 -4.07 8.75
C GLU A 96 -1.01 -5.26 7.77
N ILE A 97 -2.06 -5.41 6.97
CA ILE A 97 -2.18 -6.49 5.99
C ILE A 97 -1.04 -6.42 4.98
N VAL A 98 -0.72 -5.23 4.48
CA VAL A 98 0.44 -5.00 3.61
C VAL A 98 1.73 -5.42 4.29
N THR A 99 1.97 -4.97 5.53
CA THR A 99 3.21 -5.28 6.24
C THR A 99 3.36 -6.78 6.50
N LYS A 100 2.31 -7.45 6.97
CA LYS A 100 2.28 -8.90 7.22
C LYS A 100 2.53 -9.68 5.93
N THR A 101 1.85 -9.30 4.85
CA THR A 101 2.00 -9.97 3.54
C THR A 101 3.40 -9.78 2.96
N VAL A 102 3.95 -8.56 3.03
CA VAL A 102 5.28 -8.25 2.48
C VAL A 102 6.39 -8.95 3.28
N ASN A 103 6.25 -9.07 4.60
CA ASN A 103 7.19 -9.83 5.42
C ASN A 103 7.18 -11.33 5.09
N ALA A 104 6.07 -11.89 4.62
CA ALA A 104 5.99 -13.29 4.20
C ALA A 104 6.69 -13.60 2.85
N PHE A 105 7.20 -12.58 2.16
CA PHE A 105 8.04 -12.76 0.96
C PHE A 105 9.53 -12.92 1.27
N ARG A 106 9.93 -12.68 2.53
CA ARG A 106 11.30 -12.82 3.00
C ARG A 106 11.51 -14.21 3.58
#